data_AF-A0A0E0NC11-F1
#
_entry.id   AF-A0A0E0NC11-F1
#
_cell.length_a   1.000
_cell.length_b   1.000
_cell.length_c   1.000
_cell.angle_alpha   90.00
_cell.angle_beta   90.00
_cell.angle_gamma   90.00
#
_symmetry.space_group_name_H-M   'P 1'
#
loop_
_entity.id
_entity.type
_entity.pdbx_description
1 polymer ?
#
loop_
_entity_poly.entity_id
_entity_poly.type
_entity_poly.pdbx_seq_one_letter_code
_entity_poly.pdbx_strand_id
1 'polypeptide(L)'
;MVGAIAGSRPGGEVGNMEAMLLHRFIPQISSIVAANASTDELQCRLEETMLGIIRHDNIVVLRGSIQSDDDDGTVQLVYEDMENGCCLHEWLHGNRRSQLEAGERQRRRRLRWRARRSIAVDVARAICYLHHDCKSPIIHRDIKPTNILLDGNLKAKIAGFGLARINVAGLNQPLLNVEIPSEAFGYTAPEYATAQRGYGRHLSKDVVDKEIVPDMARYLKEMKAMFKLGIGCRNGQVTSLSFHNFQIANLIPASICSLKNLKYLDLSFNNLTGEFPTALYSCSALQFLDLSNNEFTGKLPEHVDKLSLGMQHLNLSSNSFIGDLPSAIGRFSKLKSLVLDSNNFNGTYQGAAIGGLVELEMLTLAYNPFKASLIPNEFGKLTKLTYLWLSWMNLIGNIPNVLSALTELELLDISINKLEGKNPKELDLSINKLTGSIPEDIVNLKNLKILYLYYNNLVGQIPSGVGMLPNLTDLRLFTCHGVFPVSLGDCDTIHIIKASNNHFVGDFPEKIWSCAMLTIVMIGGNNFTGTLPRNNRFSGAIPTSSATGLHRFLAKNNLFSGMLPPDMSKLANLVRLDLSRNQLSGLIPTYYHRALQKSDHK
;
A
#
# COMPACT_ATOMS: atom_id res chain seq x y z
N MET A 1 -23.80 -39.56 45.41
CA MET A 1 -22.76 -40.53 45.78
C MET A 1 -21.44 -40.02 45.24
N VAL A 2 -20.51 -39.68 46.12
CA VAL A 2 -19.19 -39.14 45.77
C VAL A 2 -18.34 -40.23 45.12
N GLY A 3 -17.79 -39.96 43.94
CA GLY A 3 -16.73 -40.77 43.32
C GLY A 3 -15.51 -39.89 43.08
N ALA A 4 -14.58 -39.90 44.03
CA ALA A 4 -13.28 -39.27 43.89
C ALA A 4 -12.43 -40.05 42.90
N ILE A 5 -11.76 -39.35 41.97
CA ILE A 5 -10.51 -39.84 41.36
C ILE A 5 -9.48 -38.73 41.56
N ALA A 6 -8.72 -38.84 42.65
CA ALA A 6 -7.41 -38.22 42.75
C ALA A 6 -6.41 -39.15 42.04
N GLY A 7 -5.58 -38.58 41.17
CA GLY A 7 -4.53 -39.31 40.45
C GLY A 7 -3.53 -38.36 39.79
N SER A 8 -2.51 -37.98 40.56
CA SER A 8 -1.11 -37.82 40.16
C SER A 8 -0.76 -37.43 38.71
N ARG A 9 -0.07 -36.29 38.55
CA ARG A 9 0.85 -36.04 37.42
C ARG A 9 1.98 -37.09 37.43
N PRO A 10 2.45 -37.53 36.26
CA PRO A 10 3.79 -37.14 35.83
C PRO A 10 3.80 -36.64 34.38
N GLY A 11 4.81 -35.84 34.04
CA GLY A 11 4.99 -35.29 32.69
C GLY A 11 5.19 -36.39 31.64
N GLY A 12 4.62 -36.16 30.45
CA GLY A 12 4.85 -36.99 29.27
C GLY A 12 3.61 -37.28 28.45
N GLU A 13 2.84 -36.28 27.99
CA GLU A 13 1.74 -36.54 27.05
C GLU A 13 1.57 -35.40 26.03
N VAL A 14 2.42 -35.39 25.00
CA VAL A 14 2.08 -34.81 23.68
C VAL A 14 1.69 -35.92 22.69
N GLY A 15 1.78 -37.19 23.09
CA GLY A 15 1.51 -38.37 22.27
C GLY A 15 0.07 -38.89 22.26
N ASN A 16 -0.85 -38.36 23.08
CA ASN A 16 -2.17 -38.97 23.28
C ASN A 16 -3.35 -38.25 22.59
N MET A 17 -3.10 -37.07 21.98
CA MET A 17 -4.16 -36.27 21.35
C MET A 17 -4.68 -36.91 20.06
N GLU A 18 -3.81 -37.55 19.29
CA GLU A 18 -4.15 -38.23 18.03
C GLU A 18 -4.87 -39.56 18.27
N ALA A 19 -4.47 -40.31 19.30
CA ALA A 19 -5.16 -41.52 19.73
C ALA A 19 -6.56 -41.21 20.30
N MET A 20 -6.73 -40.13 21.06
CA MET A 20 -8.05 -39.66 21.50
C MET A 20 -8.92 -39.16 20.33
N LEU A 21 -8.36 -38.42 19.37
CA LEU A 21 -9.04 -37.93 18.17
C LEU A 21 -9.46 -39.06 17.20
N LEU A 22 -8.71 -40.15 17.10
CA LEU A 22 -9.06 -41.28 16.23
C LEU A 22 -10.02 -42.28 16.91
N HIS A 23 -9.80 -42.64 18.19
CA HIS A 23 -10.55 -43.71 18.84
C HIS A 23 -11.81 -43.29 19.60
N ARG A 24 -11.91 -42.05 20.11
CA ARG A 24 -13.12 -41.56 20.81
C ARG A 24 -13.96 -40.61 19.96
N PHE A 25 -13.31 -39.77 19.16
CA PHE A 25 -13.92 -38.59 18.55
C PHE A 25 -14.60 -38.87 17.20
N ILE A 26 -13.93 -39.58 16.27
CA ILE A 26 -14.53 -39.95 14.97
C ILE A 26 -15.81 -40.80 15.13
N PRO A 27 -15.86 -41.80 16.02
CA PRO A 27 -17.08 -42.61 16.21
C PRO A 27 -18.25 -41.83 16.83
N GLN A 28 -17.99 -40.93 17.79
CA GLN A 28 -19.03 -40.12 18.43
C GLN A 28 -19.64 -39.11 17.46
N ILE A 29 -18.82 -38.44 16.64
CA ILE A 29 -19.31 -37.50 15.63
C ILE A 29 -19.99 -38.21 14.46
N SER A 30 -19.45 -39.35 14.00
CA SER A 30 -20.12 -40.16 12.97
C SER A 30 -21.48 -40.66 13.45
N SER A 31 -21.60 -41.00 14.74
CA SER A 31 -22.87 -41.34 15.39
C SER A 31 -23.83 -40.16 15.46
N ILE A 32 -23.35 -38.93 15.70
CA ILE A 32 -24.19 -37.72 15.75
C ILE A 32 -24.72 -37.35 14.38
N VAL A 33 -23.86 -37.36 13.36
CA VAL A 33 -24.24 -37.07 11.97
C VAL A 33 -25.23 -38.12 11.44
N ALA A 34 -25.10 -39.37 11.88
CA ALA A 34 -26.03 -40.45 11.52
C ALA A 34 -27.40 -40.39 12.25
N ALA A 35 -27.52 -39.63 13.35
CA ALA A 35 -28.70 -39.63 14.21
C ALA A 35 -29.76 -38.57 13.84
N ASN A 36 -29.62 -37.82 12.74
CA ASN A 36 -30.51 -36.71 12.36
C ASN A 36 -30.74 -35.69 13.49
N ALA A 37 -29.72 -35.42 14.31
CA ALA A 37 -29.77 -34.45 15.39
C ALA A 37 -30.06 -33.03 14.86
N SER A 38 -30.70 -32.20 15.68
CA SER A 38 -30.95 -30.79 15.33
C SER A 38 -29.63 -30.02 15.19
N THR A 39 -29.62 -28.95 14.40
CA THR A 39 -28.42 -28.11 14.17
C THR A 39 -27.84 -27.56 15.48
N ASP A 40 -28.68 -27.22 16.45
CA ASP A 40 -28.27 -26.67 17.74
C ASP A 40 -27.63 -27.74 18.65
N GLU A 41 -28.18 -28.96 18.63
CA GLU A 41 -27.59 -30.10 19.34
C GLU A 41 -26.21 -30.46 18.77
N LEU A 42 -26.07 -30.44 17.44
CA LEU A 42 -24.79 -30.68 16.76
C LEU A 42 -23.73 -29.62 17.15
N GLN A 43 -24.12 -28.34 17.22
CA GLN A 43 -23.23 -27.26 17.65
C GLN A 43 -22.81 -27.42 19.12
N CYS A 44 -23.77 -27.72 20.01
CA CYS A 44 -23.49 -27.89 21.43
C CYS A 44 -22.52 -29.06 21.69
N ARG A 45 -22.75 -30.20 21.04
CA ARG A 45 -21.85 -31.38 21.15
C ARG A 45 -20.49 -31.15 20.51
N LEU A 46 -20.43 -30.38 19.41
CA LEU A 46 -19.15 -30.01 18.81
C LEU A 46 -18.33 -29.13 19.75
N GLU A 47 -18.98 -28.14 20.35
CA GLU A 47 -18.34 -27.24 21.31
C GLU A 47 -17.82 -27.99 22.55
N GLU A 48 -18.64 -28.87 23.13
CA GLU A 48 -18.25 -29.75 24.23
C GLU A 48 -16.96 -30.51 23.90
N THR A 49 -16.93 -31.08 22.68
CA THR A 49 -15.82 -31.92 22.24
C THR A 49 -14.56 -31.10 21.96
N MET A 50 -14.69 -29.92 21.33
CA MET A 50 -13.58 -29.00 21.10
C MET A 50 -12.96 -28.55 22.43
N LEU A 51 -13.77 -28.05 23.35
CA LEU A 51 -13.28 -27.56 24.64
C LEU A 51 -12.71 -28.66 25.54
N GLY A 52 -13.06 -29.93 25.28
CA GLY A 52 -12.41 -31.09 25.90
C GLY A 52 -10.97 -31.33 25.43
N ILE A 53 -10.59 -30.88 24.23
CA ILE A 53 -9.27 -31.14 23.62
C ILE A 53 -8.34 -29.92 23.67
N ILE A 54 -8.85 -28.71 23.48
CA ILE A 54 -8.00 -27.49 23.44
C ILE A 54 -7.74 -26.97 24.85
N ARG A 55 -6.48 -26.64 25.13
CA ARG A 55 -6.06 -26.04 26.41
C ARG A 55 -5.20 -24.83 26.15
N HIS A 56 -5.76 -23.64 26.39
CA HIS A 56 -5.04 -22.38 26.27
C HIS A 56 -5.58 -21.36 27.27
N ASP A 57 -4.71 -20.50 27.77
CA ASP A 57 -5.00 -19.47 28.77
C ASP A 57 -6.09 -18.46 28.37
N ASN A 58 -6.31 -18.33 27.07
CA ASN A 58 -7.31 -17.45 26.43
C ASN A 58 -8.44 -18.23 25.74
N ILE A 59 -8.67 -19.48 26.10
CA ILE A 59 -9.83 -20.29 25.70
C ILE A 59 -10.58 -20.70 26.96
N VAL A 60 -11.91 -20.66 26.91
CA VAL A 60 -12.75 -21.02 28.08
C VAL A 60 -12.56 -22.49 28.45
N VAL A 61 -12.51 -22.78 29.75
CA VAL A 61 -12.49 -24.16 30.24
C VAL A 61 -13.92 -24.64 30.44
N LEU A 62 -14.29 -25.74 29.76
CA LEU A 62 -15.55 -26.44 30.01
C LEU A 62 -15.47 -27.27 31.30
N ARG A 63 -16.45 -27.13 32.19
CA ARG A 63 -16.58 -27.88 33.45
C ARG A 63 -17.50 -29.09 33.32
N GLY A 64 -18.46 -29.03 32.41
CA GLY A 64 -19.37 -30.13 32.11
C GLY A 64 -20.54 -29.66 31.24
N SER A 65 -21.49 -30.56 31.02
CA SER A 65 -22.76 -30.31 30.33
C SER A 65 -23.91 -30.77 31.24
N ILE A 66 -25.05 -30.09 31.17
CA ILE A 66 -26.28 -30.45 31.86
C ILE A 66 -27.32 -30.74 30.78
N GLN A 67 -27.93 -31.91 30.82
CA GLN A 67 -29.05 -32.27 29.95
C GLN A 67 -30.34 -32.10 30.73
N SER A 68 -31.32 -31.38 30.17
CA SER A 68 -32.66 -31.29 30.77
C SER A 68 -33.38 -32.63 30.65
N ASP A 69 -34.11 -33.03 31.70
CA ASP A 69 -34.99 -34.22 31.71
C ASP A 69 -36.33 -33.97 30.99
N ASP A 70 -36.59 -32.74 30.54
CA ASP A 70 -37.79 -32.36 29.78
C ASP A 70 -37.73 -32.86 28.32
N ASP A 71 -38.88 -33.10 27.69
CA ASP A 71 -39.05 -33.67 26.33
C ASP A 71 -38.35 -32.89 25.17
N ASP A 72 -37.64 -31.81 25.46
CA ASP A 72 -36.90 -31.00 24.46
C ASP A 72 -35.42 -31.38 24.29
N GLY A 73 -34.86 -32.23 25.18
CA GLY A 73 -33.49 -32.73 25.08
C GLY A 73 -32.40 -31.65 25.11
N THR A 74 -32.68 -30.45 25.63
CA THR A 74 -31.75 -29.32 25.61
C THR A 74 -30.49 -29.58 26.45
N VAL A 75 -29.32 -29.39 25.84
CA VAL A 75 -28.00 -29.52 26.50
C VAL A 75 -27.42 -28.13 26.77
N GLN A 76 -27.15 -27.83 28.04
CA GLN A 76 -26.51 -26.60 28.48
C GLN A 76 -25.05 -26.86 28.84
N LEU A 77 -24.14 -26.06 28.29
CA LEU A 77 -22.71 -26.13 28.60
C LEU A 77 -22.38 -25.29 29.84
N VAL A 78 -21.62 -25.88 30.76
CA VAL A 78 -21.18 -25.22 32.00
C VAL A 78 -19.71 -24.86 31.86
N TYR A 79 -19.42 -23.57 31.75
CA TYR A 79 -18.05 -23.05 31.69
C TYR A 79 -17.46 -22.82 33.09
N GLU A 80 -16.14 -22.59 33.14
CA GLU A 80 -15.50 -22.02 34.31
C GLU A 80 -16.15 -20.69 34.71
N ASP A 81 -16.16 -20.41 36.01
CA ASP A 81 -16.72 -19.17 36.51
C ASP A 81 -15.91 -17.98 35.99
N MET A 82 -16.62 -17.08 35.29
CA MET A 82 -16.08 -15.82 34.84
C MET A 82 -16.62 -14.78 35.80
N GLU A 83 -15.85 -14.38 36.82
CA GLU A 83 -16.31 -13.54 37.97
C GLU A 83 -17.07 -12.26 37.58
N ASN A 84 -16.89 -11.75 36.37
CA ASN A 84 -17.61 -10.58 35.85
C ASN A 84 -18.86 -10.91 35.03
N GLY A 85 -19.16 -12.18 34.76
CA GLY A 85 -20.36 -12.76 34.15
C GLY A 85 -20.68 -12.35 32.71
N CYS A 86 -20.09 -11.26 32.23
CA CYS A 86 -20.50 -10.57 31.02
C CYS A 86 -19.59 -10.89 29.84
N CYS A 87 -20.19 -11.17 28.68
CA CYS A 87 -19.47 -11.22 27.42
C CYS A 87 -18.96 -9.82 27.03
N LEU A 88 -17.97 -9.74 26.14
CA LEU A 88 -17.43 -8.47 25.64
C LEU A 88 -18.52 -7.59 25.04
N HIS A 89 -19.57 -8.17 24.48
CA HIS A 89 -20.72 -7.43 23.93
C HIS A 89 -21.38 -6.56 25.01
N GLU A 90 -21.62 -7.08 26.21
CA GLU A 90 -22.24 -6.34 27.30
C GLU A 90 -21.35 -5.19 27.81
N TRP A 91 -20.03 -5.39 27.83
CA TRP A 91 -19.06 -4.34 28.19
C TRP A 91 -18.98 -3.21 27.15
N LEU A 92 -19.30 -3.52 25.90
CA LEU A 92 -19.28 -2.54 24.80
C LEU A 92 -20.64 -1.87 24.59
N HIS A 93 -21.75 -2.58 24.82
CA HIS A 93 -23.10 -2.19 24.39
C HIS A 93 -24.18 -2.25 25.49
N GLY A 94 -23.85 -2.61 26.73
CA GLY A 94 -24.81 -2.69 27.83
C GLY A 94 -25.71 -1.46 27.95
N ASN A 95 -27.02 -1.71 28.01
CA ASN A 95 -28.10 -0.72 27.87
C ASN A 95 -28.05 0.35 28.99
N ARG A 96 -28.25 1.64 28.66
CA ARG A 96 -28.24 2.75 29.65
C ARG A 96 -29.37 2.65 30.70
N ARG A 97 -30.45 1.90 30.42
CA ARG A 97 -31.61 1.75 31.31
C ARG A 97 -31.36 0.82 32.50
N SER A 98 -30.65 -0.30 32.30
CA SER A 98 -30.28 -1.23 33.38
C SER A 98 -29.13 -0.70 34.27
N GLN A 99 -28.45 0.38 33.86
CA GLN A 99 -27.45 1.09 34.66
C GLN A 99 -28.05 2.15 35.61
N LEU A 100 -29.36 2.41 35.53
CA LEU A 100 -30.05 3.36 36.40
C LEU A 100 -30.59 2.71 37.68
N GLU A 101 -30.77 1.39 37.70
CA GLU A 101 -31.33 0.65 38.85
C GLU A 101 -30.27 -0.07 39.69
N ALA A 102 -29.06 -0.30 39.16
CA ALA A 102 -27.95 -0.86 39.92
C ALA A 102 -27.09 0.26 40.55
N GLY A 103 -26.90 0.20 41.87
CA GLY A 103 -26.22 1.23 42.68
C GLY A 103 -24.82 1.65 42.21
N GLU A 104 -24.28 2.68 42.87
CA GLU A 104 -23.11 3.48 42.46
C GLU A 104 -21.81 2.73 42.07
N ARG A 105 -21.70 1.42 42.34
CA ARG A 105 -20.57 0.60 41.88
C ARG A 105 -20.63 0.26 40.38
N GLN A 106 -21.81 0.21 39.74
CA GLN A 106 -21.94 -0.19 38.32
C GLN A 106 -21.71 0.95 37.31
N ARG A 107 -21.82 2.23 37.74
CA ARG A 107 -21.76 3.43 36.89
C ARG A 107 -20.40 3.70 36.20
N ARG A 108 -19.40 2.83 36.35
CA ARG A 108 -18.01 3.07 35.93
C ARG A 108 -17.37 2.04 34.99
N ARG A 109 -18.13 1.18 34.32
CA ARG A 109 -17.55 0.11 33.47
C ARG A 109 -17.54 0.45 31.97
N ARG A 110 -16.77 1.49 31.58
CA ARG A 110 -16.32 1.66 30.18
C ARG A 110 -14.93 1.03 30.02
N LEU A 111 -14.77 0.10 29.08
CA LEU A 111 -13.46 -0.46 28.73
C LEU A 111 -12.54 0.65 28.19
N ARG A 112 -11.55 1.06 28.99
CA ARG A 112 -10.48 1.99 28.57
C ARG A 112 -9.64 1.35 27.46
N TRP A 113 -8.99 2.15 26.63
CA TRP A 113 -8.15 1.66 25.53
C TRP A 113 -7.12 0.61 25.95
N ARG A 114 -6.49 0.76 27.12
CA ARG A 114 -5.54 -0.24 27.66
C ARG A 114 -6.20 -1.62 27.85
N ALA A 115 -7.41 -1.65 28.38
CA ALA A 115 -8.16 -2.90 28.56
C ALA A 115 -8.60 -3.48 27.21
N ARG A 116 -9.11 -2.65 26.29
CA ARG A 116 -9.47 -3.09 24.92
C ARG A 116 -8.30 -3.73 24.18
N ARG A 117 -7.12 -3.12 24.30
CA ARG A 117 -5.87 -3.66 23.72
C ARG A 117 -5.47 -4.99 24.36
N SER A 118 -5.57 -5.10 25.68
CA SER A 118 -5.28 -6.36 26.38
C SER A 118 -6.19 -7.48 25.89
N ILE A 119 -7.49 -7.19 25.79
CA ILE A 119 -8.52 -8.11 25.28
C ILE A 119 -8.20 -8.52 23.83
N ALA A 120 -7.83 -7.58 22.97
CA ALA A 120 -7.46 -7.89 21.58
C ALA A 120 -6.22 -8.80 21.50
N VAL A 121 -5.21 -8.54 22.32
CA VAL A 121 -4.00 -9.37 22.41
C VAL A 121 -4.34 -10.78 22.91
N ASP A 122 -5.19 -10.90 23.92
CA ASP A 122 -5.65 -12.18 24.47
C ASP A 122 -6.40 -13.01 23.42
N VAL A 123 -7.32 -12.39 22.68
CA VAL A 123 -8.03 -13.06 21.57
C VAL A 123 -7.05 -13.47 20.47
N ALA A 124 -6.09 -12.62 20.10
CA ALA A 124 -5.08 -12.94 19.09
C ALA A 124 -4.18 -14.11 19.50
N ARG A 125 -3.80 -14.22 20.78
CA ARG A 125 -3.04 -15.36 21.31
C ARG A 125 -3.82 -16.67 21.16
N ALA A 126 -5.11 -16.66 21.52
CA ALA A 126 -5.96 -17.83 21.35
C ALA A 126 -6.10 -18.26 19.89
N ILE A 127 -6.33 -17.33 18.96
CA ILE A 127 -6.40 -17.65 17.52
C ILE A 127 -5.07 -18.19 17.00
N CYS A 128 -3.95 -17.59 17.41
CA CYS A 128 -2.61 -18.03 17.02
C CYS A 128 -2.36 -19.48 17.46
N TYR A 129 -2.72 -19.81 18.70
CA TYR A 129 -2.64 -21.16 19.23
C TYR A 129 -3.49 -22.15 18.41
N LEU A 130 -4.74 -21.78 18.07
CA LEU A 130 -5.63 -22.62 17.27
C LEU A 130 -5.10 -22.90 15.86
N HIS A 131 -4.47 -21.89 15.22
CA HIS A 131 -4.04 -22.00 13.83
C HIS A 131 -2.66 -22.65 13.66
N HIS A 132 -1.73 -22.43 14.59
CA HIS A 132 -0.32 -22.76 14.40
C HIS A 132 0.26 -23.69 15.44
N ASP A 133 -0.24 -23.66 16.68
CA ASP A 133 0.33 -24.45 17.78
C ASP A 133 -0.42 -25.79 17.97
N CYS A 134 -1.67 -25.88 17.49
CA CYS A 134 -2.39 -27.13 17.39
C CYS A 134 -1.80 -28.01 16.27
N LYS A 135 -1.57 -29.30 16.55
CA LYS A 135 -1.03 -30.28 15.57
C LYS A 135 -1.81 -30.30 14.24
N SER A 136 -3.11 -30.08 14.34
CA SER A 136 -4.02 -29.85 13.20
C SER A 136 -4.64 -28.47 13.37
N PRO A 137 -4.54 -27.56 12.38
CA PRO A 137 -5.11 -26.23 12.48
C PRO A 137 -6.63 -26.27 12.76
N ILE A 138 -7.05 -25.53 13.78
CA ILE A 138 -8.46 -25.39 14.18
C ILE A 138 -8.95 -24.00 13.78
N ILE A 139 -10.03 -23.93 13.01
CA ILE A 139 -10.64 -22.69 12.55
C ILE A 139 -11.95 -22.49 13.32
N HIS A 140 -12.04 -21.44 14.13
CA HIS A 140 -13.18 -21.24 15.03
C HIS A 140 -14.50 -20.90 14.33
N ARG A 141 -14.45 -20.14 13.23
CA ARG A 141 -15.58 -19.69 12.38
C ARG A 141 -16.70 -18.84 13.01
N ASP A 142 -16.69 -18.59 14.33
CA ASP A 142 -17.72 -17.82 15.05
C ASP A 142 -17.12 -16.85 16.09
N ILE A 143 -16.04 -16.15 15.73
CA ILE A 143 -15.44 -15.17 16.65
C ILE A 143 -16.26 -13.88 16.61
N LYS A 144 -16.88 -13.54 17.74
CA LYS A 144 -17.76 -12.37 17.92
C LYS A 144 -17.80 -11.98 19.41
N PRO A 145 -18.24 -10.77 19.80
CA PRO A 145 -18.07 -10.27 21.16
C PRO A 145 -18.95 -10.99 22.18
N THR A 146 -20.03 -11.64 21.74
CA THR A 146 -20.84 -12.52 22.62
C THR A 146 -20.07 -13.79 22.99
N ASN A 147 -19.10 -14.18 22.17
CA ASN A 147 -18.28 -15.38 22.33
C ASN A 147 -16.90 -15.07 22.95
N ILE A 148 -16.67 -13.82 23.36
CA ILE A 148 -15.45 -13.40 24.08
C ILE A 148 -15.86 -13.11 25.52
N LEU A 149 -15.48 -13.99 26.44
CA LEU A 149 -15.77 -13.88 27.86
C LEU A 149 -14.63 -13.15 28.58
N LEU A 150 -14.96 -12.36 29.60
CA LEU A 150 -13.99 -11.58 30.38
C LEU A 150 -14.02 -12.00 31.85
N ASP A 151 -12.86 -12.37 32.40
CA ASP A 151 -12.73 -12.73 33.82
C ASP A 151 -12.66 -11.49 34.74
N GLY A 152 -12.46 -11.70 36.04
CA GLY A 152 -12.31 -10.66 37.07
C GLY A 152 -11.26 -9.57 36.72
N ASN A 153 -10.24 -9.94 35.93
CA ASN A 153 -9.11 -9.10 35.55
C ASN A 153 -9.20 -8.54 34.12
N LEU A 154 -10.35 -8.71 33.43
CA LEU A 154 -10.54 -8.38 32.01
C LEU A 154 -9.63 -9.19 31.07
N LYS A 155 -9.15 -10.37 31.49
CA LYS A 155 -8.48 -11.31 30.59
C LYS A 155 -9.55 -11.91 29.68
N ALA A 156 -9.27 -11.89 28.37
CA ALA A 156 -10.22 -12.41 27.40
C ALA A 156 -10.04 -13.92 27.18
N LYS A 157 -11.17 -14.64 27.16
CA LYS A 157 -11.25 -16.06 26.80
C LYS A 157 -12.26 -16.27 25.69
N ILE A 158 -11.89 -17.03 24.67
CA ILE A 158 -12.78 -17.37 23.56
C ILE A 158 -13.64 -18.58 23.93
N ALA A 159 -14.94 -18.49 23.65
CA ALA A 159 -15.95 -19.53 23.69
C ALA A 159 -16.66 -19.61 22.31
N GLY A 160 -17.67 -20.46 22.15
CA GLY A 160 -18.49 -20.54 20.93
C GLY A 160 -17.92 -21.46 19.86
N PHE A 161 -17.35 -22.61 20.25
CA PHE A 161 -16.72 -23.55 19.31
C PHE A 161 -17.73 -24.43 18.55
N GLY A 162 -19.03 -24.20 18.69
CA GLY A 162 -20.07 -24.99 18.01
C GLY A 162 -20.04 -24.91 16.49
N LEU A 163 -19.33 -23.92 15.92
CA LEU A 163 -19.06 -23.83 14.49
C LEU A 163 -17.58 -24.09 14.14
N ALA A 164 -16.74 -24.58 15.04
CA ALA A 164 -15.32 -24.79 14.75
C ALA A 164 -15.09 -25.88 13.67
N ARG A 165 -13.94 -25.83 13.00
CA ARG A 165 -13.54 -26.78 11.95
C ARG A 165 -12.07 -27.17 12.13
N ILE A 166 -11.76 -28.46 12.04
CA ILE A 166 -10.38 -28.97 12.14
C ILE A 166 -9.89 -29.34 10.75
N ASN A 167 -8.69 -28.89 10.40
CA ASN A 167 -8.00 -29.28 9.19
C ASN A 167 -6.92 -30.33 9.51
N VAL A 168 -7.11 -31.58 9.08
CA VAL A 168 -6.16 -32.65 9.36
C VAL A 168 -5.26 -32.90 8.15
N ALA A 169 -3.95 -32.84 8.39
CA ALA A 169 -2.95 -33.09 7.37
C ALA A 169 -3.09 -34.52 6.81
N GLY A 170 -3.22 -34.64 5.48
CA GLY A 170 -3.34 -35.92 4.78
C GLY A 170 -4.76 -36.28 4.31
N LEU A 171 -5.79 -35.52 4.70
CA LEU A 171 -7.13 -35.65 4.15
C LEU A 171 -7.42 -34.49 3.18
N ASN A 172 -7.88 -34.80 1.96
CA ASN A 172 -8.29 -33.80 0.96
C ASN A 172 -9.58 -33.05 1.35
N GLN A 173 -10.19 -33.39 2.49
CA GLN A 173 -11.40 -32.79 3.02
C GLN A 173 -11.30 -32.62 4.54
N PRO A 174 -11.94 -31.59 5.13
CA PRO A 174 -11.99 -31.43 6.57
C PRO A 174 -12.74 -32.59 7.23
N LEU A 175 -12.31 -33.03 8.41
CA LEU A 175 -12.97 -34.10 9.17
C LEU A 175 -14.36 -33.70 9.69
N LEU A 176 -14.62 -32.41 9.85
CA LEU A 176 -15.83 -31.86 10.44
C LEU A 176 -16.27 -30.63 9.66
N ASN A 177 -17.47 -30.69 9.11
CA ASN A 177 -18.09 -29.57 8.41
C ASN A 177 -19.52 -29.39 8.91
N VAL A 178 -19.69 -28.59 9.96
CA VAL A 178 -21.00 -28.03 10.30
C VAL A 178 -21.28 -26.88 9.34
N GLU A 179 -22.43 -26.94 8.65
CA GLU A 179 -22.91 -25.85 7.79
C GLU A 179 -23.09 -24.58 8.63
N ILE A 180 -22.64 -23.45 8.08
CA ILE A 180 -22.78 -22.16 8.76
C ILE A 180 -24.22 -21.69 8.52
N PRO A 181 -25.03 -21.48 9.57
CA PRO A 181 -26.36 -20.93 9.42
C PRO A 181 -26.31 -19.59 8.68
N SER A 182 -27.29 -19.31 7.82
CA SER A 182 -27.34 -18.05 7.04
C SER A 182 -27.37 -16.78 7.90
N GLU A 183 -27.67 -16.92 9.19
CA GLU A 183 -27.78 -15.85 10.18
C GLU A 183 -26.57 -15.76 11.12
N ALA A 184 -25.56 -16.63 10.98
CA ALA A 184 -24.37 -16.61 11.82
C ALA A 184 -23.41 -15.46 11.41
N PHE A 185 -23.33 -14.42 12.25
CA PHE A 185 -22.43 -13.29 12.07
C PHE A 185 -21.17 -13.43 12.95
N GLY A 186 -20.00 -13.68 12.34
CA GLY A 186 -18.72 -13.84 13.05
C GLY A 186 -17.47 -13.70 12.16
N TYR A 187 -16.30 -13.56 12.77
CA TYR A 187 -15.01 -13.50 12.06
C TYR A 187 -14.45 -14.91 11.77
N THR A 188 -14.03 -15.11 10.53
CA THR A 188 -13.20 -16.24 10.07
C THR A 188 -11.98 -15.67 9.35
N ALA A 189 -10.81 -16.27 9.55
CA ALA A 189 -9.58 -15.77 8.93
C ALA A 189 -9.62 -15.86 7.38
N PRO A 190 -9.24 -14.80 6.65
CA PRO A 190 -9.43 -14.69 5.20
C PRO A 190 -8.78 -15.79 4.36
N GLU A 191 -7.62 -16.27 4.78
CA GLU A 191 -6.87 -17.35 4.13
C GLU A 191 -7.61 -18.69 4.16
N TYR A 192 -8.60 -18.85 5.04
CA TYR A 192 -9.46 -20.02 5.13
C TYR A 192 -10.89 -19.77 4.59
N ALA A 193 -11.23 -18.53 4.25
CA ALA A 193 -12.54 -18.16 3.68
C ALA A 193 -12.65 -18.47 2.17
N THR A 194 -11.52 -18.53 1.45
CA THR A 194 -11.47 -18.79 0.00
C THR A 194 -11.75 -20.24 -0.39
N ALA A 195 -11.81 -21.16 0.58
CA ALA A 195 -12.13 -22.58 0.35
C ALA A 195 -13.65 -22.86 0.24
N GLN A 196 -14.52 -21.84 0.36
CA GLN A 196 -15.97 -21.98 0.28
C GLN A 196 -16.50 -21.52 -1.09
N ARG A 197 -16.27 -22.31 -2.14
CA ARG A 197 -17.09 -22.22 -3.37
C ARG A 197 -18.28 -23.16 -3.22
N GLY A 198 -19.38 -22.59 -2.76
CA GLY A 198 -20.69 -23.26 -2.70
C GLY A 198 -21.33 -23.09 -1.33
N TYR A 199 -22.48 -22.42 -1.33
CA TYR A 199 -23.42 -22.24 -0.21
C TYR A 199 -23.07 -21.15 0.83
N GLY A 200 -23.95 -20.14 0.88
CA GLY A 200 -23.94 -19.02 1.84
C GLY A 200 -23.41 -17.71 1.24
N ARG A 201 -24.28 -16.71 1.06
CA ARG A 201 -23.88 -15.35 0.61
C ARG A 201 -22.91 -14.73 1.62
N HIS A 202 -21.62 -14.76 1.33
CA HIS A 202 -20.63 -13.99 2.07
C HIS A 202 -20.44 -12.60 1.46
N LEU A 203 -21.12 -11.64 2.11
CA LEU A 203 -20.73 -10.23 2.31
C LEU A 203 -20.08 -9.53 1.11
N SER A 204 -20.86 -9.31 0.04
CA SER A 204 -20.58 -8.22 -0.89
C SER A 204 -20.77 -6.88 -0.18
N LYS A 205 -19.88 -5.94 -0.49
CA LYS A 205 -19.78 -4.56 0.00
C LYS A 205 -21.12 -3.82 0.15
N ASP A 206 -22.11 -4.17 -0.66
CA ASP A 206 -23.39 -3.46 -0.77
C ASP A 206 -24.42 -3.77 0.32
N VAL A 207 -24.28 -4.86 1.09
CA VAL A 207 -25.23 -5.22 2.18
C VAL A 207 -24.86 -4.56 3.51
N VAL A 208 -23.58 -4.25 3.71
CA VAL A 208 -23.07 -3.63 4.96
C VAL A 208 -23.62 -2.22 5.16
N ASP A 209 -23.90 -1.50 4.07
CA ASP A 209 -24.30 -0.10 4.13
C ASP A 209 -25.83 0.11 4.26
N LYS A 210 -26.65 -0.93 4.12
CA LYS A 210 -28.11 -0.76 4.01
C LYS A 210 -28.99 -1.43 5.06
N GLU A 211 -28.56 -2.50 5.73
CA GLU A 211 -29.48 -3.29 6.60
C GLU A 211 -28.95 -3.69 7.99
N ILE A 212 -27.75 -3.25 8.40
CA ILE A 212 -27.23 -3.54 9.75
C ILE A 212 -27.27 -2.28 10.62
N VAL A 213 -27.74 -2.44 11.86
CA VAL A 213 -27.71 -1.41 12.92
C VAL A 213 -26.33 -0.73 12.89
N PRO A 214 -26.24 0.62 12.75
CA PRO A 214 -24.98 1.34 12.50
C PRO A 214 -23.84 1.00 13.46
N ASP A 215 -24.16 0.59 14.69
CA ASP A 215 -23.21 0.18 15.71
C ASP A 215 -22.55 -1.18 15.45
N MET A 216 -23.22 -2.11 14.77
CA MET A 216 -22.72 -3.46 14.47
C MET A 216 -21.85 -3.48 13.20
N ALA A 217 -22.15 -2.60 12.23
CA ALA A 217 -21.24 -2.30 11.11
C ALA A 217 -19.95 -1.61 11.58
N ARG A 218 -20.05 -0.69 12.54
CA ARG A 218 -18.89 -0.08 13.22
C ARG A 218 -18.06 -1.14 13.96
N TYR A 219 -18.72 -2.07 14.64
CA TYR A 219 -18.06 -3.14 15.37
C TYR A 219 -17.34 -4.15 14.46
N LEU A 220 -17.97 -4.58 13.36
CA LEU A 220 -17.32 -5.44 12.35
C LEU A 220 -16.14 -4.73 11.66
N LYS A 221 -16.20 -3.41 11.52
CA LYS A 221 -15.08 -2.57 11.03
C LYS A 221 -13.95 -2.48 12.07
N GLU A 222 -14.27 -2.30 13.35
CA GLU A 222 -13.29 -2.30 14.46
C GLU A 222 -12.67 -3.69 14.69
N MET A 223 -13.44 -4.77 14.60
CA MET A 223 -12.92 -6.15 14.62
C MET A 223 -12.05 -6.43 13.40
N LYS A 224 -12.50 -6.13 12.17
CA LYS A 224 -11.67 -6.32 10.97
C LYS A 224 -10.38 -5.49 11.02
N ALA A 225 -10.39 -4.29 11.63
CA ALA A 225 -9.19 -3.49 11.88
C ALA A 225 -8.29 -4.10 12.98
N MET A 226 -8.87 -4.73 14.01
CA MET A 226 -8.13 -5.45 15.05
C MET A 226 -7.53 -6.78 14.55
N PHE A 227 -8.22 -7.57 13.73
CA PHE A 227 -7.65 -8.83 13.19
C PHE A 227 -6.72 -8.62 11.99
N LYS A 228 -6.66 -7.38 11.48
CA LYS A 228 -5.63 -6.84 10.57
C LYS A 228 -4.58 -6.01 11.33
N LEU A 229 -4.49 -6.11 12.66
CA LEU A 229 -3.38 -5.56 13.45
C LEU A 229 -2.11 -6.15 12.84
N GLY A 230 -1.26 -5.37 12.16
CA GLY A 230 -0.11 -5.86 11.41
C GLY A 230 1.02 -6.42 12.27
N ILE A 231 0.68 -7.23 13.28
CA ILE A 231 1.57 -7.92 14.19
C ILE A 231 1.93 -9.27 13.56
N GLY A 232 3.12 -9.38 13.00
CA GLY A 232 3.67 -10.66 12.56
C GLY A 232 4.56 -11.26 13.64
N CYS A 233 4.41 -12.56 13.85
CA CYS A 233 5.19 -13.31 14.82
C CYS A 233 6.01 -14.40 14.11
N ARG A 234 7.16 -14.74 14.68
CA ARG A 234 7.96 -15.91 14.32
C ARG A 234 8.36 -16.63 15.59
N ASN A 235 8.09 -17.93 15.66
CA ASN A 235 8.38 -18.77 16.83
C ASN A 235 7.81 -18.18 18.15
N GLY A 236 6.56 -17.72 18.13
CA GLY A 236 5.89 -17.14 19.30
C GLY A 236 6.38 -15.75 19.73
N GLN A 237 7.30 -15.13 18.99
CA GLN A 237 7.83 -13.79 19.27
C GLN A 237 7.41 -12.80 18.20
N VAL A 238 7.04 -11.58 18.60
CA VAL A 238 6.67 -10.52 17.65
C VAL A 238 7.90 -10.06 16.88
N THR A 239 7.81 -10.12 15.55
CA THR A 239 8.87 -9.73 14.61
C THR A 239 8.49 -8.58 13.69
N SER A 240 7.20 -8.34 13.47
CA SER A 240 6.71 -7.20 12.70
C SER A 240 5.52 -6.54 13.37
N LEU A 241 5.43 -5.22 13.23
CA LEU A 241 4.29 -4.38 13.58
C LEU A 241 4.02 -3.44 12.40
N SER A 242 2.80 -3.46 11.84
CA SER A 242 2.32 -2.54 10.81
C SER A 242 0.97 -1.99 11.26
N PHE A 243 0.97 -0.70 11.57
CA PHE A 243 -0.18 0.08 12.01
C PHE A 243 -0.36 1.29 11.08
N HIS A 244 -0.19 1.06 9.78
CA HIS A 244 -0.42 2.06 8.74
C HIS A 244 -1.86 2.57 8.74
N ASN A 245 -2.06 3.88 8.85
CA ASN A 245 -3.38 4.52 8.79
C ASN A 245 -4.36 4.09 9.90
N PHE A 246 -3.89 4.10 11.15
CA PHE A 246 -4.67 3.75 12.34
C PHE A 246 -5.12 4.98 13.15
N GLN A 247 -4.85 6.21 12.67
CA GLN A 247 -5.12 7.46 13.37
C GLN A 247 -4.48 7.52 14.77
N ILE A 248 -3.33 6.86 14.92
CA ILE A 248 -2.58 6.83 16.18
C ILE A 248 -1.99 8.22 16.42
N ALA A 249 -2.24 8.78 17.59
CA ALA A 249 -1.69 10.07 17.99
C ALA A 249 -0.70 9.94 19.15
N ASN A 250 0.05 11.02 19.40
CA ASN A 250 1.08 11.19 20.45
C ASN A 250 2.43 10.51 20.13
N LEU A 251 3.32 10.46 21.13
CA LEU A 251 4.67 9.89 21.02
C LEU A 251 4.67 8.36 20.89
N ILE A 252 5.67 7.83 20.20
CA ILE A 252 5.94 6.38 20.17
C ILE A 252 6.41 5.93 21.56
N PRO A 253 5.73 4.94 22.20
CA PRO A 253 6.10 4.48 23.53
C PRO A 253 7.39 3.66 23.51
N ALA A 254 8.33 3.96 24.41
CA ALA A 254 9.59 3.25 24.53
C ALA A 254 9.44 1.73 24.78
N SER A 255 8.30 1.30 25.32
CA SER A 255 7.99 -0.11 25.54
C SER A 255 7.90 -0.93 24.25
N ILE A 256 7.79 -0.30 23.07
CA ILE A 256 7.82 -1.01 21.78
C ILE A 256 9.12 -1.81 21.61
N CYS A 257 10.24 -1.31 22.14
CA CYS A 257 11.54 -1.98 22.10
C CYS A 257 11.75 -3.05 23.21
N SER A 258 10.70 -3.36 23.98
CA SER A 258 10.67 -4.61 24.76
C SER A 258 10.56 -5.84 23.85
N LEU A 259 10.06 -5.66 22.63
CA LEU A 259 10.00 -6.67 21.58
C LEU A 259 11.38 -6.84 20.93
N LYS A 260 12.26 -7.63 21.57
CA LYS A 260 13.68 -7.78 21.18
C LYS A 260 13.91 -8.31 19.77
N ASN A 261 12.91 -8.95 19.17
CA ASN A 261 12.98 -9.52 17.82
C ASN A 261 12.21 -8.71 16.77
N LEU A 262 11.77 -7.50 17.11
CA LEU A 262 11.09 -6.62 16.18
C LEU A 262 12.05 -6.18 15.06
N LYS A 263 11.77 -6.65 13.84
CA LYS A 263 12.54 -6.35 12.62
C LYS A 263 11.84 -5.36 11.71
N TYR A 264 10.51 -5.32 11.74
CA TYR A 264 9.70 -4.49 10.86
C TYR A 264 8.75 -3.63 11.69
N LEU A 265 8.84 -2.31 11.55
CA LEU A 265 7.95 -1.36 12.19
C LEU A 265 7.43 -0.35 11.16
N ASP A 266 6.14 -0.39 10.90
CA ASP A 266 5.43 0.53 10.04
C ASP A 266 4.35 1.25 10.84
N LEU A 267 4.55 2.56 11.01
CA LEU A 267 3.66 3.48 11.71
C LEU A 267 3.21 4.62 10.78
N SER A 268 3.27 4.39 9.47
CA SER A 268 3.01 5.43 8.48
C SER A 268 1.54 5.89 8.47
N PHE A 269 1.28 7.09 7.95
CA PHE A 269 -0.07 7.67 7.83
C PHE A 269 -0.82 7.75 9.17
N ASN A 270 -0.18 8.27 10.20
CA ASN A 270 -0.79 8.47 11.52
C ASN A 270 -0.67 9.94 11.95
N ASN A 271 -1.07 10.25 13.18
CA ASN A 271 -0.98 11.57 13.80
C ASN A 271 0.10 11.58 14.89
N LEU A 272 1.19 10.84 14.69
CA LEU A 272 2.29 10.78 15.67
C LEU A 272 3.04 12.10 15.66
N THR A 273 3.30 12.65 16.85
CA THR A 273 3.93 13.96 17.05
C THR A 273 5.28 13.80 17.76
N GLY A 274 5.98 14.92 17.99
CA GLY A 274 7.24 14.97 18.73
C GLY A 274 8.47 14.99 17.83
N GLU A 275 9.65 14.85 18.43
CA GLU A 275 10.91 14.72 17.67
C GLU A 275 11.16 13.27 17.23
N PHE A 276 12.29 13.03 16.55
CA PHE A 276 12.69 11.68 16.17
C PHE A 276 12.72 10.74 17.40
N PRO A 277 12.06 9.57 17.34
CA PRO A 277 11.85 8.70 18.50
C PRO A 277 13.13 7.94 18.88
N THR A 278 14.05 8.59 19.60
CA THR A 278 15.31 8.01 20.08
C THR A 278 15.12 6.78 20.97
N ALA A 279 13.93 6.58 21.55
CA ALA A 279 13.55 5.34 22.22
C ALA A 279 13.72 4.10 21.32
N LEU A 280 13.62 4.25 19.99
CA LEU A 280 13.84 3.18 19.02
C LEU A 280 15.30 2.70 18.95
N TYR A 281 16.27 3.41 19.54
CA TYR A 281 17.65 2.92 19.65
C TYR A 281 17.75 1.63 20.48
N SER A 282 16.73 1.31 21.27
CA SER A 282 16.66 0.05 22.01
C SER A 282 16.15 -1.13 21.17
N CYS A 283 15.70 -0.90 19.94
CA CYS A 283 15.20 -1.89 19.00
C CYS A 283 16.33 -2.38 18.07
N SER A 284 17.36 -3.01 18.63
CA SER A 284 18.59 -3.36 17.90
C SER A 284 18.42 -4.33 16.73
N ALA A 285 17.32 -5.07 16.66
CA ALA A 285 17.01 -5.99 15.57
C ALA A 285 16.30 -5.34 14.38
N LEU A 286 15.99 -4.03 14.43
CA LEU A 286 15.18 -3.36 13.44
C LEU A 286 15.88 -3.33 12.07
N GLN A 287 15.14 -3.65 11.02
CA GLN A 287 15.60 -3.70 9.62
C GLN A 287 14.74 -2.82 8.72
N PHE A 288 13.47 -2.62 9.08
CA PHE A 288 12.53 -1.79 8.35
C PHE A 288 11.85 -0.84 9.33
N LEU A 289 11.93 0.46 9.04
CA LEU A 289 11.22 1.51 9.77
C LEU A 289 10.53 2.45 8.78
N ASP A 290 9.21 2.54 8.88
CA ASP A 290 8.41 3.55 8.18
C ASP A 290 7.64 4.42 9.19
N LEU A 291 8.00 5.70 9.24
CA LEU A 291 7.36 6.75 10.03
C LEU A 291 6.73 7.84 9.15
N SER A 292 6.58 7.57 7.85
CA SER A 292 6.14 8.58 6.88
C SER A 292 4.71 9.06 7.13
N ASN A 293 4.38 10.24 6.63
CA ASN A 293 3.02 10.82 6.75
C ASN A 293 2.56 10.89 8.21
N ASN A 294 3.32 11.61 9.03
CA ASN A 294 3.05 11.90 10.43
C ASN A 294 3.34 13.39 10.73
N GLU A 295 3.36 13.78 12.01
CA GLU A 295 3.58 15.14 12.47
C GLU A 295 4.92 15.26 13.24
N PHE A 296 5.94 14.48 12.87
CA PHE A 296 7.26 14.55 13.50
C PHE A 296 7.97 15.87 13.16
N THR A 297 8.68 16.43 14.14
CA THR A 297 9.36 17.74 14.07
C THR A 297 10.80 17.64 14.57
N GLY A 298 11.50 18.77 14.66
CA GLY A 298 12.85 18.83 15.23
C GLY A 298 13.93 18.28 14.29
N LYS A 299 15.15 18.16 14.82
CA LYS A 299 16.31 17.68 14.05
C LYS A 299 16.43 16.16 14.12
N LEU A 300 17.01 15.56 13.09
CA LEU A 300 17.49 14.19 13.22
C LEU A 300 18.70 14.15 14.18
N PRO A 301 18.75 13.20 15.14
CA PRO A 301 19.84 13.15 16.09
C PRO A 301 21.19 12.82 15.43
N GLU A 302 22.28 13.38 15.96
CA GLU A 302 23.64 13.19 15.42
C GLU A 302 24.05 11.70 15.33
N HIS A 303 23.53 10.88 16.25
CA HIS A 303 23.79 9.43 16.31
C HIS A 303 22.60 8.60 15.82
N VAL A 304 21.96 9.00 14.71
CA VAL A 304 20.84 8.26 14.11
C VAL A 304 21.22 6.80 13.80
N ASP A 305 22.50 6.53 13.54
CA ASP A 305 23.07 5.18 13.33
C ASP A 305 22.83 4.21 14.49
N LYS A 306 22.56 4.71 15.71
CA LYS A 306 22.17 3.89 16.86
C LYS A 306 20.83 3.17 16.72
N LEU A 307 20.04 3.49 15.70
CA LEU A 307 18.78 2.83 15.43
C LEU A 307 18.98 1.32 15.19
N SER A 308 19.82 0.96 14.23
CA SER A 308 20.24 -0.42 13.96
C SER A 308 21.24 -0.45 12.81
N LEU A 309 22.36 -1.15 12.97
CA LEU A 309 23.31 -1.39 11.88
C LEU A 309 22.75 -2.38 10.82
N GLY A 310 21.68 -3.09 11.15
CA GLY A 310 20.95 -3.98 10.23
C GLY A 310 19.83 -3.28 9.43
N MET A 311 19.71 -1.95 9.53
CA MET A 311 18.69 -1.17 8.83
C MET A 311 18.83 -1.36 7.31
N GLN A 312 17.72 -1.73 6.66
CA GLN A 312 17.59 -1.93 5.22
C GLN A 312 16.63 -0.91 4.60
N HIS A 313 15.61 -0.47 5.34
CA HIS A 313 14.65 0.51 4.87
C HIS A 313 14.36 1.54 5.96
N LEU A 314 14.60 2.81 5.66
CA LEU A 314 14.29 3.94 6.51
C LEU A 314 13.45 4.95 5.73
N ASN A 315 12.19 5.10 6.11
CA ASN A 315 11.27 6.05 5.53
C ASN A 315 10.77 7.04 6.59
N LEU A 316 11.10 8.32 6.39
CA LEU A 316 10.72 9.45 7.23
C LEU A 316 10.00 10.55 6.42
N SER A 317 9.54 10.25 5.20
CA SER A 317 8.96 11.25 4.31
C SER A 317 7.66 11.85 4.82
N SER A 318 7.26 13.00 4.28
CA SER A 318 6.00 13.67 4.64
C SER A 318 5.87 13.90 6.15
N ASN A 319 6.87 14.58 6.72
CA ASN A 319 6.92 15.02 8.12
C ASN A 319 7.41 16.48 8.15
N SER A 320 7.77 17.00 9.32
CA SER A 320 8.28 18.36 9.53
C SER A 320 9.69 18.38 10.14
N PHE A 321 10.55 17.41 9.79
CA PHE A 321 11.94 17.39 10.24
C PHE A 321 12.73 18.59 9.68
N ILE A 322 13.64 19.15 10.46
CA ILE A 322 14.44 20.34 10.14
C ILE A 322 15.95 20.11 10.35
N GLY A 323 16.77 21.08 9.94
CA GLY A 323 18.22 21.07 10.18
C GLY A 323 19.01 20.24 9.17
N ASP A 324 20.24 19.89 9.55
CA ASP A 324 21.13 19.05 8.76
C ASP A 324 20.70 17.57 8.83
N LEU A 325 20.89 16.84 7.73
CA LEU A 325 20.99 15.39 7.80
C LEU A 325 22.29 15.06 8.54
N PRO A 326 22.31 14.20 9.57
CA PRO A 326 23.56 13.84 10.25
C PRO A 326 24.43 12.93 9.38
N SER A 327 25.74 13.14 9.38
CA SER A 327 26.71 12.32 8.61
C SER A 327 26.68 10.84 9.00
N ALA A 328 26.22 10.52 10.21
CA ALA A 328 25.99 9.17 10.69
C ALA A 328 25.02 8.35 9.81
N ILE A 329 24.19 9.00 8.96
CA ILE A 329 23.36 8.30 7.96
C ILE A 329 24.19 7.37 7.06
N GLY A 330 25.44 7.75 6.75
CA GLY A 330 26.35 6.95 5.92
C GLY A 330 26.84 5.66 6.59
N ARG A 331 26.51 5.42 7.87
CA ARG A 331 26.90 4.22 8.62
C ARG A 331 25.91 3.06 8.50
N PHE A 332 24.73 3.28 7.92
CA PHE A 332 23.77 2.21 7.65
C PHE A 332 24.19 1.36 6.45
N SER A 333 25.28 0.60 6.58
CA SER A 333 25.92 -0.16 5.48
C SER A 333 25.03 -1.21 4.78
N LYS A 334 23.86 -1.54 5.35
CA LYS A 334 22.88 -2.48 4.78
C LYS A 334 21.65 -1.78 4.18
N LEU A 335 21.64 -0.46 4.17
CA LEU A 335 20.49 0.32 3.72
C LEU A 335 20.30 0.17 2.22
N LYS A 336 19.10 -0.26 1.85
CA LYS A 336 18.62 -0.40 0.48
C LYS A 336 17.69 0.74 0.08
N SER A 337 16.97 1.32 1.04
CA SER A 337 15.99 2.35 0.77
C SER A 337 16.08 3.45 1.82
N LEU A 338 16.36 4.66 1.36
CA LEU A 338 16.36 5.88 2.17
C LEU A 338 15.36 6.88 1.59
N VAL A 339 14.27 7.11 2.31
CA VAL A 339 13.14 7.94 1.86
C VAL A 339 12.96 9.08 2.86
N LEU A 340 13.36 10.28 2.47
CA LEU A 340 13.36 11.49 3.33
C LEU A 340 12.66 12.68 2.67
N ASP A 341 11.98 12.46 1.54
CA ASP A 341 11.32 13.53 0.80
C ASP A 341 10.21 14.24 1.59
N SER A 342 9.79 15.40 1.11
CA SER A 342 8.63 16.13 1.65
C SER A 342 8.77 16.44 3.15
N ASN A 343 9.87 17.10 3.52
CA ASN A 343 10.19 17.54 4.87
C ASN A 343 10.66 19.01 4.87
N ASN A 344 11.13 19.51 6.02
CA ASN A 344 11.63 20.87 6.18
C ASN A 344 13.15 20.91 6.40
N PHE A 345 13.91 19.91 5.92
CA PHE A 345 15.36 19.87 6.08
C PHE A 345 15.99 21.09 5.38
N ASN A 346 16.60 21.97 6.17
CA ASN A 346 17.14 23.25 5.71
C ASN A 346 18.66 23.38 5.91
N GLY A 347 19.31 22.31 6.35
CA GLY A 347 20.75 22.19 6.47
C GLY A 347 21.39 21.52 5.25
N THR A 348 22.46 20.77 5.47
CA THR A 348 23.19 19.97 4.48
C THR A 348 22.60 18.56 4.38
N TYR A 349 22.54 18.00 3.17
CA TYR A 349 22.00 16.65 2.95
C TYR A 349 23.08 15.54 3.03
N GLN A 350 24.33 15.88 3.35
CA GLN A 350 25.45 14.92 3.54
C GLN A 350 25.70 13.98 2.35
N GLY A 351 25.71 14.50 1.12
CA GLY A 351 25.86 13.69 -0.09
C GLY A 351 27.07 12.73 -0.07
N ALA A 352 28.23 13.15 0.45
CA ALA A 352 29.40 12.27 0.54
C ALA A 352 29.18 11.06 1.47
N ALA A 353 28.46 11.24 2.58
CA ALA A 353 28.11 10.15 3.49
C ALA A 353 27.09 9.19 2.84
N ILE A 354 26.09 9.74 2.15
CA ILE A 354 25.10 8.94 1.41
C ILE A 354 25.77 8.13 0.30
N GLY A 355 26.75 8.70 -0.41
CA GLY A 355 27.53 7.99 -1.43
C GLY A 355 28.37 6.81 -0.89
N GLY A 356 28.45 6.63 0.43
CA GLY A 356 29.01 5.43 1.07
C GLY A 356 28.04 4.26 1.20
N LEU A 357 26.74 4.46 0.94
CA LEU A 357 25.69 3.45 1.07
C LEU A 357 25.58 2.58 -0.18
N VAL A 358 26.60 1.79 -0.48
CA VAL A 358 26.72 1.04 -1.75
C VAL A 358 25.62 -0.02 -2.00
N GLU A 359 24.82 -0.35 -1.00
CA GLU A 359 23.66 -1.26 -1.11
C GLU A 359 22.36 -0.54 -1.52
N LEU A 360 22.38 0.79 -1.68
CA LEU A 360 21.18 1.59 -1.91
C LEU A 360 20.55 1.33 -3.29
N GLU A 361 19.28 0.97 -3.27
CA GLU A 361 18.40 0.71 -4.41
C GLU A 361 17.44 1.91 -4.63
N MET A 362 17.00 2.59 -3.56
CA MET A 362 16.11 3.75 -3.61
C MET A 362 16.60 4.91 -2.73
N LEU A 363 16.68 6.10 -3.31
CA LEU A 363 17.01 7.35 -2.62
C LEU A 363 16.02 8.46 -2.98
N THR A 364 15.27 8.95 -2.00
CA THR A 364 14.43 10.15 -2.14
C THR A 364 14.82 11.19 -1.10
N LEU A 365 15.15 12.38 -1.56
CA LEU A 365 15.48 13.54 -0.73
C LEU A 365 14.68 14.77 -1.16
N ALA A 366 13.81 14.61 -2.17
CA ALA A 366 13.08 15.67 -2.83
C ALA A 366 12.21 16.51 -1.89
N TYR A 367 11.83 17.70 -2.33
CA TYR A 367 10.95 18.59 -1.55
C TYR A 367 11.49 18.87 -0.14
N ASN A 368 12.77 19.25 -0.06
CA ASN A 368 13.40 19.74 1.15
C ASN A 368 14.20 21.03 0.89
N PRO A 369 14.05 22.07 1.72
CA PRO A 369 14.70 23.36 1.50
C PRO A 369 16.19 23.35 1.90
N PHE A 370 16.96 22.33 1.49
CA PHE A 370 18.36 22.16 1.84
C PHE A 370 19.22 23.38 1.45
N LYS A 371 20.36 23.55 2.12
CA LYS A 371 21.39 24.49 1.72
C LYS A 371 21.95 24.11 0.35
N ALA A 372 22.28 25.14 -0.43
CA ALA A 372 22.82 24.96 -1.77
C ALA A 372 24.04 24.05 -1.74
N SER A 373 23.98 22.95 -2.50
CA SER A 373 24.96 21.87 -2.44
C SER A 373 25.16 21.23 -3.82
N LEU A 374 26.37 20.72 -4.09
CA LEU A 374 26.67 19.97 -5.30
C LEU A 374 26.14 18.54 -5.20
N ILE A 375 25.95 17.87 -6.35
CA ILE A 375 25.87 16.41 -6.40
C ILE A 375 27.30 15.86 -6.31
N PRO A 376 27.64 15.03 -5.31
CA PRO A 376 29.01 14.55 -5.07
C PRO A 376 29.42 13.44 -6.04
N ASN A 377 30.71 13.30 -6.29
CA ASN A 377 31.24 12.23 -7.15
C ASN A 377 31.04 10.83 -6.54
N GLU A 378 30.91 10.76 -5.22
CA GLU A 378 30.63 9.55 -4.47
C GLU A 378 29.31 8.90 -4.87
N PHE A 379 28.36 9.64 -5.45
CA PHE A 379 27.12 9.04 -5.95
C PHE A 379 27.38 8.01 -7.05
N GLY A 380 28.49 8.09 -7.81
CA GLY A 380 28.88 7.06 -8.77
C GLY A 380 29.16 5.68 -8.17
N LYS A 381 29.26 5.56 -6.84
CA LYS A 381 29.40 4.27 -6.13
C LYS A 381 28.07 3.56 -5.90
N LEU A 382 26.93 4.22 -6.09
CA LEU A 382 25.60 3.71 -5.80
C LEU A 382 25.06 2.84 -6.96
N THR A 383 25.86 1.89 -7.45
CA THR A 383 25.58 1.19 -8.73
C THR A 383 24.33 0.28 -8.71
N LYS A 384 23.71 0.08 -7.54
CA LYS A 384 22.44 -0.67 -7.37
C LYS A 384 21.19 0.21 -7.42
N LEU A 385 21.37 1.53 -7.54
CA LEU A 385 20.29 2.49 -7.44
C LEU A 385 19.35 2.38 -8.65
N THR A 386 18.07 2.10 -8.40
CA THR A 386 17.00 2.05 -9.41
C THR A 386 16.13 3.30 -9.36
N TYR A 387 16.06 3.97 -8.21
CA TYR A 387 15.22 5.15 -8.02
C TYR A 387 16.00 6.27 -7.32
N LEU A 388 16.16 7.40 -8.00
CA LEU A 388 16.82 8.59 -7.47
C LEU A 388 15.95 9.83 -7.66
N TRP A 389 15.43 10.37 -6.56
CA TRP A 389 14.58 11.56 -6.56
C TRP A 389 15.12 12.67 -5.68
N LEU A 390 15.64 13.70 -6.34
CA LEU A 390 16.31 14.87 -5.74
C LEU A 390 15.65 16.19 -6.15
N SER A 391 14.36 16.17 -6.51
CA SER A 391 13.65 17.36 -6.97
C SER A 391 13.51 18.41 -5.86
N TRP A 392 13.65 19.70 -6.16
CA TRP A 392 13.51 20.78 -5.17
C TRP A 392 14.41 20.58 -3.94
N MET A 393 15.72 20.45 -4.16
CA MET A 393 16.73 20.28 -3.10
C MET A 393 17.76 21.41 -3.05
N ASN A 394 17.57 22.47 -3.84
CA ASN A 394 18.53 23.56 -3.98
C ASN A 394 19.91 23.07 -4.49
N LEU A 395 19.95 22.00 -5.30
CA LEU A 395 21.20 21.51 -5.89
C LEU A 395 21.77 22.54 -6.86
N ILE A 396 23.08 22.75 -6.82
CA ILE A 396 23.83 23.71 -7.66
C ILE A 396 24.95 23.01 -8.42
N GLY A 397 25.60 23.76 -9.32
CA GLY A 397 26.75 23.28 -10.10
C GLY A 397 26.36 22.30 -11.20
N ASN A 398 27.36 21.65 -11.78
CA ASN A 398 27.15 20.73 -12.89
C ASN A 398 26.68 19.36 -12.41
N ILE A 399 25.91 18.68 -13.25
CA ILE A 399 25.58 17.27 -13.02
C ILE A 399 26.85 16.45 -13.28
N PRO A 400 27.36 15.68 -12.29
CA PRO A 400 28.65 15.03 -12.43
C PRO A 400 28.55 13.79 -13.33
N ASN A 401 29.53 13.62 -14.21
CA ASN A 401 29.58 12.49 -15.16
C ASN A 401 29.56 11.12 -14.46
N VAL A 402 29.90 11.04 -13.17
CA VAL A 402 29.86 9.81 -12.37
C VAL A 402 28.47 9.20 -12.27
N LEU A 403 27.39 9.97 -12.48
CA LEU A 403 26.03 9.43 -12.51
C LEU A 403 25.82 8.45 -13.68
N SER A 404 26.67 8.48 -14.71
CA SER A 404 26.67 7.47 -15.79
C SER A 404 27.05 6.06 -15.32
N ALA A 405 27.61 5.91 -14.12
CA ALA A 405 27.90 4.60 -13.52
C ALA A 405 26.65 3.92 -12.93
N LEU A 406 25.53 4.62 -12.82
CA LEU A 406 24.27 4.12 -12.23
C LEU A 406 23.45 3.37 -13.28
N THR A 407 23.97 2.22 -13.74
CA THR A 407 23.40 1.49 -14.89
C THR A 407 22.05 0.81 -14.60
N GLU A 408 21.69 0.65 -13.33
CA GLU A 408 20.41 0.06 -12.90
C GLU A 408 19.30 1.12 -12.73
N LEU A 409 19.59 2.39 -13.00
CA LEU A 409 18.68 3.49 -12.70
C LEU A 409 17.45 3.45 -13.62
N GLU A 410 16.27 3.27 -13.03
CA GLU A 410 14.99 3.26 -13.75
C GLU A 410 14.32 4.63 -13.74
N LEU A 411 14.54 5.39 -12.67
CA LEU A 411 13.99 6.73 -12.48
C LEU A 411 15.05 7.66 -11.90
N LEU A 412 15.29 8.76 -12.62
CA LEU A 412 16.09 9.89 -12.15
C LEU A 412 15.31 11.18 -12.29
N ASP A 413 14.95 11.78 -11.16
CA ASP A 413 14.33 13.09 -11.09
C ASP A 413 15.20 14.05 -10.28
N ILE A 414 15.85 14.98 -10.97
CA ILE A 414 16.64 16.08 -10.36
C ILE A 414 16.04 17.44 -10.69
N SER A 415 14.74 17.47 -10.98
CA SER A 415 14.02 18.67 -11.39
C SER A 415 13.98 19.75 -10.31
N ILE A 416 13.60 20.97 -10.67
CA ILE A 416 13.36 22.08 -9.72
C ILE A 416 14.60 22.38 -8.85
N ASN A 417 15.79 22.35 -9.46
CA ASN A 417 17.05 22.70 -8.81
C ASN A 417 17.71 23.91 -9.51
N LYS A 418 18.94 24.23 -9.11
CA LYS A 418 19.76 25.31 -9.67
C LYS A 418 20.99 24.73 -10.40
N LEU A 419 20.83 23.55 -10.98
CA LEU A 419 21.91 22.85 -11.70
C LEU A 419 22.26 23.57 -13.00
N GLU A 420 23.54 23.61 -13.34
CA GLU A 420 24.13 24.24 -14.51
C GLU A 420 24.87 23.19 -15.38
N GLY A 421 25.40 23.58 -16.55
CA GLY A 421 26.23 22.69 -17.38
C GLY A 421 25.49 21.76 -18.35
N LYS A 422 26.25 20.91 -19.05
CA LYS A 422 25.74 19.93 -20.03
C LYS A 422 25.18 18.69 -19.33
N ASN A 423 24.11 18.16 -19.92
CA ASN A 423 23.33 17.04 -19.41
C ASN A 423 24.06 15.68 -19.47
N PRO A 424 24.02 14.81 -18.44
CA PRO A 424 24.37 13.39 -18.54
C PRO A 424 23.17 12.52 -18.97
N LYS A 425 23.44 11.23 -19.18
CA LYS A 425 22.54 10.29 -19.86
C LYS A 425 21.47 9.74 -18.86
N GLU A 426 20.16 9.88 -19.18
CA GLU A 426 18.88 9.45 -18.52
C GLU A 426 18.29 10.44 -17.51
N LEU A 427 17.14 11.11 -17.81
CA LEU A 427 16.76 12.25 -16.93
C LEU A 427 15.37 12.90 -17.04
N ASP A 428 14.73 13.14 -15.88
CA ASP A 428 13.95 14.37 -15.65
C ASP A 428 14.87 15.47 -15.12
N LEU A 429 15.14 16.43 -16.01
CA LEU A 429 15.92 17.63 -15.76
C LEU A 429 15.10 18.87 -15.53
N SER A 430 13.78 18.76 -15.60
CA SER A 430 12.95 19.92 -15.81
C SER A 430 13.14 20.97 -14.70
N ILE A 431 12.99 22.26 -15.01
CA ILE A 431 13.09 23.33 -14.00
C ILE A 431 14.51 23.39 -13.38
N ASN A 432 15.54 23.49 -14.23
CA ASN A 432 16.92 23.71 -13.84
C ASN A 432 17.53 24.89 -14.62
N LYS A 433 18.81 25.20 -14.44
CA LYS A 433 19.54 26.22 -15.21
C LYS A 433 20.46 25.60 -16.26
N LEU A 434 20.18 24.38 -16.72
CA LEU A 434 21.06 23.67 -17.65
C LEU A 434 21.20 24.42 -18.97
N THR A 435 22.40 24.42 -19.54
CA THR A 435 22.74 25.13 -20.78
C THR A 435 23.39 24.19 -21.80
N GLY A 436 23.49 24.64 -23.05
CA GLY A 436 24.02 23.82 -24.15
C GLY A 436 23.00 22.84 -24.72
N SER A 437 23.45 21.98 -25.65
CA SER A 437 22.59 21.05 -26.38
C SER A 437 22.35 19.75 -25.62
N ILE A 438 21.21 19.11 -25.93
CA ILE A 438 20.92 17.75 -25.49
C ILE A 438 22.02 16.84 -26.11
N PRO A 439 22.73 16.00 -25.33
CA PRO A 439 23.81 15.16 -25.86
C PRO A 439 23.26 14.08 -26.79
N GLU A 440 23.95 13.82 -27.92
CA GLU A 440 23.62 12.71 -28.83
C GLU A 440 23.63 11.35 -28.12
N ASP A 441 24.44 11.20 -27.07
CA ASP A 441 24.51 9.96 -26.33
C ASP A 441 23.25 9.61 -25.51
N ILE A 442 22.27 10.51 -25.41
CA ILE A 442 20.96 10.24 -24.79
C ILE A 442 20.22 9.06 -25.46
N VAL A 443 20.67 8.66 -26.64
CA VAL A 443 20.11 7.54 -27.41
C VAL A 443 20.55 6.17 -26.89
N ASN A 444 21.59 6.12 -26.04
CA ASN A 444 22.09 4.88 -25.46
C ASN A 444 21.22 4.33 -24.32
N LEU A 445 20.18 5.08 -23.98
CA LEU A 445 19.39 4.94 -22.77
C LEU A 445 18.16 4.08 -23.02
N LYS A 446 18.43 2.81 -23.35
CA LYS A 446 17.43 1.92 -23.96
C LYS A 446 16.23 1.64 -23.06
N ASN A 447 16.35 1.86 -21.75
CA ASN A 447 15.26 1.66 -20.79
C ASN A 447 14.47 2.94 -20.48
N LEU A 448 14.84 4.09 -21.07
CA LEU A 448 14.23 5.38 -20.78
C LEU A 448 12.74 5.41 -21.17
N LYS A 449 11.86 5.53 -20.16
CA LYS A 449 10.40 5.61 -20.35
C LYS A 449 9.85 7.02 -20.42
N ILE A 450 10.46 7.95 -19.70
CA ILE A 450 9.98 9.33 -19.53
C ILE A 450 11.18 10.27 -19.65
N LEU A 451 11.07 11.28 -20.50
CA LEU A 451 12.11 12.31 -20.68
C LEU A 451 11.51 13.70 -20.52
N TYR A 452 11.82 14.34 -19.39
CA TYR A 452 11.34 15.68 -19.06
C TYR A 452 12.51 16.66 -19.05
N LEU A 453 12.54 17.58 -20.02
CA LEU A 453 13.63 18.57 -20.17
C LEU A 453 13.15 20.02 -20.03
N TYR A 454 11.85 20.22 -19.77
CA TYR A 454 11.17 21.51 -19.81
C TYR A 454 11.65 22.50 -18.71
N TYR A 455 11.51 23.82 -18.87
CA TYR A 455 12.04 24.85 -17.94
C TYR A 455 13.56 24.76 -17.67
N ASN A 456 14.37 24.66 -18.72
CA ASN A 456 15.83 24.80 -18.67
C ASN A 456 16.31 25.93 -19.61
N ASN A 457 17.62 26.23 -19.59
CA ASN A 457 18.28 27.10 -20.58
C ASN A 457 18.96 26.27 -21.70
N LEU A 458 18.48 25.05 -21.96
CA LEU A 458 19.01 24.17 -22.98
C LEU A 458 18.79 24.81 -24.35
N VAL A 459 19.81 24.78 -25.20
CA VAL A 459 19.79 25.36 -26.56
C VAL A 459 20.35 24.34 -27.53
N GLY A 460 19.77 24.23 -28.72
CA GLY A 460 20.19 23.27 -29.73
C GLY A 460 19.04 22.44 -30.25
N GLN A 461 19.38 21.56 -31.18
CA GLN A 461 18.46 20.59 -31.78
C GLN A 461 18.27 19.39 -30.84
N ILE A 462 17.15 18.70 -31.00
CA ILE A 462 16.94 17.40 -30.34
C ILE A 462 17.73 16.35 -31.13
N PRO A 463 18.56 15.53 -30.47
CA PRO A 463 19.27 14.43 -31.09
C PRO A 463 18.32 13.52 -31.88
N SER A 464 18.72 13.20 -33.10
CA SER A 464 17.88 12.40 -34.00
C SER A 464 17.61 11.00 -33.44
N GLY A 465 18.50 10.39 -32.66
CA GLY A 465 18.21 9.06 -32.12
C GLY A 465 17.20 9.03 -30.95
N VAL A 466 16.70 10.17 -30.44
CA VAL A 466 15.68 10.18 -29.36
C VAL A 466 14.40 9.44 -29.79
N GLY A 467 14.07 9.49 -31.09
CA GLY A 467 12.97 8.72 -31.66
C GLY A 467 13.18 7.22 -31.78
N MET A 468 14.40 6.74 -31.53
CA MET A 468 14.75 5.31 -31.57
C MET A 468 14.79 4.69 -30.17
N LEU A 469 14.44 5.44 -29.12
CA LEU A 469 14.39 4.93 -27.76
C LEU A 469 13.21 3.96 -27.62
N PRO A 470 13.44 2.66 -27.34
CA PRO A 470 12.45 1.61 -27.54
C PRO A 470 11.34 1.59 -26.48
N ASN A 471 11.49 2.35 -25.39
CA ASN A 471 10.56 2.38 -24.27
C ASN A 471 9.97 3.78 -24.00
N LEU A 472 10.28 4.78 -24.82
CA LEU A 472 9.90 6.17 -24.55
C LEU A 472 8.38 6.38 -24.70
N THR A 473 7.72 6.85 -23.65
CA THR A 473 6.25 7.02 -23.57
C THR A 473 5.79 8.47 -23.41
N ASP A 474 6.54 9.31 -22.69
CA ASP A 474 6.21 10.72 -22.47
C ASP A 474 7.45 11.59 -22.75
N LEU A 475 7.31 12.52 -23.71
CA LEU A 475 8.34 13.47 -24.12
C LEU A 475 7.87 14.90 -23.86
N ARG A 476 8.58 15.62 -22.97
CA ARG A 476 8.27 17.01 -22.64
C ARG A 476 9.46 17.94 -22.82
N LEU A 477 9.30 18.94 -23.68
CA LEU A 477 10.35 19.79 -24.23
C LEU A 477 9.99 21.28 -24.09
N PHE A 478 10.98 22.10 -23.76
CA PHE A 478 10.87 23.55 -23.73
C PHE A 478 12.24 24.18 -24.06
N THR A 479 12.26 25.43 -24.52
CA THR A 479 13.45 26.21 -24.94
C THR A 479 14.35 25.65 -26.07
N CYS A 480 13.93 24.59 -26.76
CA CYS A 480 14.63 23.99 -27.91
C CYS A 480 14.43 24.79 -29.22
N HIS A 481 15.31 24.60 -30.20
CA HIS A 481 15.20 25.20 -31.54
C HIS A 481 15.55 24.21 -32.66
N GLY A 482 15.34 24.62 -33.92
CA GLY A 482 15.65 23.79 -35.09
C GLY A 482 14.51 22.88 -35.49
N VAL A 483 14.81 21.82 -36.25
CA VAL A 483 13.79 20.91 -36.79
C VAL A 483 13.47 19.84 -35.74
N PHE A 484 12.18 19.55 -35.57
CA PHE A 484 11.73 18.49 -34.68
C PHE A 484 12.06 17.11 -35.29
N PRO A 485 12.63 16.16 -34.53
CA PRO A 485 13.27 14.97 -35.07
C PRO A 485 12.27 14.03 -35.77
N VAL A 486 12.52 13.74 -37.05
CA VAL A 486 11.64 12.89 -37.89
C VAL A 486 11.56 11.45 -37.38
N SER A 487 12.65 10.96 -36.81
CA SER A 487 12.77 9.65 -36.15
C SER A 487 11.78 9.43 -35.01
N LEU A 488 11.22 10.49 -34.41
CA LEU A 488 10.20 10.33 -33.36
C LEU A 488 8.93 9.65 -33.88
N GLY A 489 8.71 9.67 -35.20
CA GLY A 489 7.66 8.90 -35.85
C GLY A 489 7.93 7.40 -35.96
N ASP A 490 9.14 6.93 -35.62
CA ASP A 490 9.50 5.52 -35.52
C ASP A 490 9.41 4.99 -34.07
N CYS A 491 8.97 5.83 -33.12
CA CYS A 491 8.76 5.45 -31.73
C CYS A 491 7.35 4.89 -31.52
N ASP A 492 7.22 3.56 -31.51
CA ASP A 492 5.92 2.89 -31.37
C ASP A 492 5.30 3.02 -29.96
N THR A 493 6.11 3.36 -28.95
CA THR A 493 5.69 3.45 -27.54
C THR A 493 5.20 4.84 -27.12
N ILE A 494 5.35 5.87 -27.97
CA ILE A 494 5.08 7.25 -27.56
C ILE A 494 3.57 7.51 -27.36
N HIS A 495 3.21 8.02 -26.18
CA HIS A 495 1.84 8.38 -25.81
C HIS A 495 1.62 9.89 -25.75
N ILE A 496 2.60 10.63 -25.22
CA ILE A 496 2.47 12.05 -24.88
C ILE A 496 3.64 12.83 -25.44
N ILE A 497 3.34 13.90 -26.17
CA ILE A 497 4.30 14.89 -26.67
C ILE A 497 3.87 16.27 -26.22
N LYS A 498 4.69 16.93 -25.40
CA LYS A 498 4.47 18.33 -24.99
C LYS A 498 5.69 19.17 -25.32
N ALA A 499 5.63 19.94 -26.39
CA ALA A 499 6.68 20.80 -26.90
C ALA A 499 6.19 22.24 -27.18
N SER A 500 5.18 22.73 -26.45
CA SER A 500 4.68 24.10 -26.58
C SER A 500 5.73 25.17 -26.23
N ASN A 501 5.63 26.38 -26.79
CA ASN A 501 6.47 27.55 -26.51
C ASN A 501 7.99 27.29 -26.67
N ASN A 502 8.37 26.71 -27.82
CA ASN A 502 9.75 26.51 -28.23
C ASN A 502 10.04 27.35 -29.49
N HIS A 503 11.26 27.24 -30.05
CA HIS A 503 11.65 27.85 -31.32
C HIS A 503 11.81 26.81 -32.44
N PHE A 504 10.97 25.77 -32.43
CA PHE A 504 11.01 24.76 -33.49
C PHE A 504 10.55 25.34 -34.83
N VAL A 505 11.22 24.92 -35.90
CA VAL A 505 10.99 25.34 -37.28
C VAL A 505 10.83 24.12 -38.18
N GLY A 506 10.34 24.32 -39.40
CA GLY A 506 10.11 23.24 -40.35
C GLY A 506 8.81 22.47 -40.06
N ASP A 507 8.62 21.39 -40.80
CA ASP A 507 7.39 20.60 -40.74
C ASP A 507 7.40 19.67 -39.52
N PHE A 508 6.24 19.47 -38.90
CA PHE A 508 6.09 18.47 -37.83
C PHE A 508 6.08 17.05 -38.44
N PRO A 509 6.78 16.05 -37.86
CA PRO A 509 7.00 14.75 -38.51
C PRO A 509 5.73 14.04 -38.96
N GLU A 510 5.69 13.60 -40.22
CA GLU A 510 4.54 12.91 -40.84
C GLU A 510 4.27 11.53 -40.24
N LYS A 511 5.30 10.75 -39.93
CA LYS A 511 5.14 9.38 -39.39
C LYS A 511 4.47 9.35 -38.01
N ILE A 512 4.58 10.41 -37.22
CA ILE A 512 4.06 10.46 -35.85
C ILE A 512 2.55 10.28 -35.77
N TRP A 513 1.87 10.60 -36.87
CA TRP A 513 0.43 10.47 -37.00
C TRP A 513 -0.01 9.05 -37.29
N SER A 514 0.93 8.11 -37.46
CA SER A 514 0.68 6.67 -37.55
C SER A 514 0.90 5.95 -36.22
N CYS A 515 1.38 6.64 -35.18
CA CYS A 515 1.61 6.07 -33.85
C CYS A 515 0.27 5.73 -33.18
N ALA A 516 -0.05 4.44 -33.03
CA ALA A 516 -1.32 3.97 -32.49
C ALA A 516 -1.54 4.35 -31.01
N MET A 517 -0.46 4.47 -30.24
CA MET A 517 -0.48 4.79 -28.81
C MET A 517 -0.54 6.29 -28.50
N LEU A 518 -0.43 7.15 -29.51
CA LEU A 518 -0.35 8.60 -29.32
C LEU A 518 -1.71 9.17 -28.85
N THR A 519 -1.72 9.80 -27.68
CA THR A 519 -2.93 10.35 -27.03
C THR A 519 -2.95 11.87 -26.92
N ILE A 520 -1.79 12.49 -26.67
CA ILE A 520 -1.69 13.94 -26.41
C ILE A 520 -0.54 14.54 -27.20
N VAL A 521 -0.84 15.56 -28.01
CA VAL A 521 0.15 16.40 -28.70
C VAL A 521 -0.11 17.87 -28.36
N MET A 522 0.86 18.52 -27.72
CA MET A 522 0.84 19.95 -27.38
C MET A 522 2.08 20.63 -27.93
N ILE A 523 1.94 21.41 -29.01
CA ILE A 523 3.06 22.03 -29.75
C ILE A 523 2.84 23.53 -30.01
N GLY A 524 1.88 24.14 -29.32
CA GLY A 524 1.51 25.53 -29.56
C GLY A 524 2.56 26.54 -29.12
N GLY A 525 2.70 27.68 -29.81
CA GLY A 525 3.70 28.70 -29.50
C GLY A 525 5.08 28.41 -30.11
N ASN A 526 5.11 27.89 -31.33
CA ASN A 526 6.34 27.56 -32.05
C ASN A 526 6.37 28.26 -33.42
N ASN A 527 7.40 27.98 -34.21
CA ASN A 527 7.52 28.44 -35.59
C ASN A 527 7.38 27.26 -36.58
N PHE A 528 6.59 26.23 -36.22
CA PHE A 528 6.34 25.09 -37.09
C PHE A 528 5.66 25.55 -38.36
N THR A 529 6.20 25.09 -39.49
CA THR A 529 5.70 25.36 -40.84
C THR A 529 5.01 24.14 -41.40
N GLY A 530 4.76 24.18 -42.71
CA GLY A 530 4.15 23.09 -43.43
C GLY A 530 2.65 23.06 -43.26
N THR A 531 2.09 22.00 -43.81
CA THR A 531 0.70 21.63 -43.59
C THR A 531 0.67 20.61 -42.47
N LEU A 532 -0.35 20.65 -41.62
CA LEU A 532 -0.72 19.49 -40.81
C LEU A 532 -0.73 18.22 -41.72
N PRO A 533 -0.34 17.04 -41.21
CA PRO A 533 0.41 16.01 -41.94
C PRO A 533 -0.10 15.62 -43.34
N ARG A 534 0.83 15.64 -44.30
CA ARG A 534 0.93 14.64 -45.38
C ARG A 534 1.07 13.29 -44.65
N ASN A 535 0.34 12.21 -44.88
CA ASN A 535 -0.24 11.61 -46.08
C ASN A 535 -1.64 12.06 -46.50
N ASN A 536 -2.12 13.24 -46.11
CA ASN A 536 -3.21 13.94 -46.83
C ASN A 536 -3.30 15.45 -46.51
N ARG A 537 -2.16 16.16 -46.52
CA ARG A 537 -1.99 17.63 -46.66
C ARG A 537 -2.84 18.56 -45.77
N PHE A 538 -3.59 18.05 -44.80
CA PHE A 538 -4.76 18.69 -44.20
C PHE A 538 -5.72 19.44 -45.16
N SER A 539 -5.51 19.38 -46.47
CA SER A 539 -6.54 19.35 -47.49
C SER A 539 -6.53 17.94 -48.09
N GLY A 540 -7.55 17.13 -47.80
CA GLY A 540 -7.63 15.73 -48.27
C GLY A 540 -8.20 14.76 -47.24
N ALA A 541 -8.33 13.47 -47.60
CA ALA A 541 -8.89 12.41 -46.74
C ALA A 541 -8.01 12.12 -45.50
N ILE A 542 -8.39 11.35 -44.50
CA ILE A 542 -7.45 10.98 -43.41
C ILE A 542 -6.89 9.57 -43.69
N PRO A 543 -5.57 9.31 -43.56
CA PRO A 543 -5.01 7.96 -43.73
C PRO A 543 -5.70 6.91 -42.86
N THR A 544 -5.82 5.68 -43.36
CA THR A 544 -6.49 4.58 -42.64
C THR A 544 -5.80 4.15 -41.34
N SER A 545 -4.54 4.55 -41.13
CA SER A 545 -3.69 4.24 -39.97
C SER A 545 -3.49 5.42 -39.01
N SER A 546 -4.30 6.47 -39.10
CA SER A 546 -4.15 7.66 -38.26
C SER A 546 -4.30 7.37 -36.77
N ALA A 547 -3.49 8.03 -35.94
CA ALA A 547 -3.44 7.96 -34.47
C ALA A 547 -4.83 7.93 -33.83
N THR A 548 -5.45 6.76 -33.82
CA THR A 548 -6.86 6.57 -33.45
C THR A 548 -7.06 6.85 -31.97
N GLY A 549 -5.99 6.73 -31.18
CA GLY A 549 -5.94 7.09 -29.76
C GLY A 549 -5.81 8.59 -29.47
N LEU A 550 -5.70 9.49 -30.46
CA LEU A 550 -5.43 10.91 -30.20
C LEU A 550 -6.63 11.62 -29.55
N HIS A 551 -6.46 12.09 -28.31
CA HIS A 551 -7.50 12.77 -27.53
C HIS A 551 -7.35 14.29 -27.56
N ARG A 552 -6.11 14.80 -27.59
CA ARG A 552 -5.84 16.24 -27.50
C ARG A 552 -4.77 16.66 -28.50
N PHE A 553 -5.10 17.63 -29.33
CA PHE A 553 -4.16 18.28 -30.23
C PHE A 553 -4.19 19.80 -30.08
N LEU A 554 -3.15 20.37 -29.47
CA LEU A 554 -3.05 21.80 -29.17
C LEU A 554 -1.85 22.40 -29.89
N ALA A 555 -2.07 23.07 -31.01
CA ALA A 555 -1.04 23.60 -31.90
C ALA A 555 -1.22 25.10 -32.21
N LYS A 556 -1.88 25.85 -31.32
CA LYS A 556 -2.07 27.30 -31.45
C LYS A 556 -0.77 28.07 -31.66
N ASN A 557 -0.82 29.24 -32.28
CA ASN A 557 0.32 30.15 -32.42
C ASN A 557 1.53 29.49 -33.08
N ASN A 558 1.37 29.14 -34.36
CA ASN A 558 2.37 28.51 -35.24
C ASN A 558 2.23 29.08 -36.67
N LEU A 559 2.99 28.55 -37.64
CA LEU A 559 2.92 28.93 -39.06
C LEU A 559 2.23 27.87 -39.93
N PHE A 560 1.38 27.00 -39.35
CA PHE A 560 0.66 26.00 -40.13
C PHE A 560 -0.24 26.66 -41.17
N SER A 561 -0.20 26.17 -42.40
CA SER A 561 -1.01 26.68 -43.52
C SER A 561 -1.78 25.56 -44.23
N GLY A 562 -2.69 25.92 -45.13
CA GLY A 562 -3.55 24.97 -45.85
C GLY A 562 -4.97 24.87 -45.27
N MET A 563 -5.78 23.99 -45.86
CA MET A 563 -7.16 23.77 -45.40
C MET A 563 -7.20 22.79 -44.22
N LEU A 564 -8.40 22.52 -43.69
CA LEU A 564 -8.66 21.38 -42.80
C LEU A 564 -9.25 20.18 -43.60
N PRO A 565 -8.99 18.93 -43.19
CA PRO A 565 -9.50 17.74 -43.86
C PRO A 565 -11.02 17.75 -43.88
N PRO A 566 -11.68 17.58 -45.04
CA PRO A 566 -13.15 17.56 -45.11
C PRO A 566 -13.80 16.44 -44.28
N ASP A 567 -13.08 15.33 -44.04
CA ASP A 567 -13.52 14.24 -43.17
C ASP A 567 -12.54 14.06 -42.01
N MET A 568 -13.00 14.38 -40.79
CA MET A 568 -12.24 14.22 -39.55
C MET A 568 -12.63 12.97 -38.75
N SER A 569 -13.49 12.10 -39.31
CA SER A 569 -14.07 10.94 -38.60
C SER A 569 -13.04 9.92 -38.10
N LYS A 570 -11.86 9.86 -38.72
CA LYS A 570 -10.76 8.98 -38.31
C LYS A 570 -10.06 9.43 -37.02
N LEU A 571 -10.24 10.68 -36.59
CA LEU A 571 -9.83 11.19 -35.29
C LEU A 571 -11.01 11.16 -34.30
N ALA A 572 -11.75 10.05 -34.27
CA ALA A 572 -13.00 9.91 -33.50
C ALA A 572 -12.85 10.19 -31.99
N ASN A 573 -11.65 9.96 -31.44
CA ASN A 573 -11.36 10.16 -30.02
C ASN A 573 -10.88 11.58 -29.67
N LEU A 574 -10.75 12.48 -30.66
CA LEU A 574 -10.27 13.83 -30.45
C LEU A 574 -11.29 14.65 -29.66
N VAL A 575 -11.00 14.90 -28.39
CA VAL A 575 -11.84 15.68 -27.48
C VAL A 575 -11.50 17.17 -27.54
N ARG A 576 -10.24 17.52 -27.79
CA ARG A 576 -9.78 18.92 -27.78
C ARG A 576 -8.85 19.21 -28.93
N LEU A 577 -9.20 20.22 -29.73
CA LEU A 577 -8.40 20.75 -30.83
C LEU A 577 -8.25 22.26 -30.67
N ASP A 578 -7.03 22.76 -30.73
CA ASP A 578 -6.75 24.19 -30.76
C ASP A 578 -5.70 24.48 -31.84
N LEU A 579 -6.16 25.07 -32.94
CA LEU A 579 -5.34 25.49 -34.08
C LEU A 579 -5.34 27.01 -34.24
N SER A 580 -5.78 27.75 -33.22
CA SER A 580 -5.91 29.21 -33.29
C SER A 580 -4.56 29.89 -33.59
N ARG A 581 -4.60 31.06 -34.23
CA ARG A 581 -3.39 31.85 -34.57
C ARG A 581 -2.38 31.05 -35.42
N ASN A 582 -2.89 30.44 -36.49
CA ASN A 582 -2.12 29.83 -37.58
C ASN A 582 -2.49 30.50 -38.92
N GLN A 583 -1.90 30.07 -40.02
CA GLN A 583 -2.16 30.54 -41.40
C GLN A 583 -3.13 29.63 -42.17
N LEU A 584 -4.08 29.01 -41.46
CA LEU A 584 -5.06 28.08 -42.04
C LEU A 584 -6.10 28.82 -42.89
N SER A 585 -6.60 28.15 -43.93
CA SER A 585 -7.59 28.67 -44.87
C SER A 585 -8.72 27.65 -45.14
N GLY A 586 -9.71 28.00 -45.97
CA GLY A 586 -10.80 27.08 -46.34
C GLY A 586 -11.93 26.94 -45.31
N LEU A 587 -12.86 26.01 -45.58
CA LEU A 587 -14.05 25.78 -44.76
C LEU A 587 -13.76 24.87 -43.55
N ILE A 588 -14.46 25.11 -42.44
CA ILE A 588 -14.44 24.21 -41.29
C ILE A 588 -15.25 22.94 -41.64
N PRO A 589 -14.69 21.73 -41.46
CA PRO A 589 -15.38 20.48 -41.79
C PRO A 589 -16.69 20.31 -41.01
N THR A 590 -17.75 19.85 -41.69
CA THR A 590 -19.12 19.72 -41.12
C THR A 590 -19.22 18.75 -39.94
N TYR A 591 -18.32 17.77 -39.83
CA TYR A 591 -18.25 16.84 -38.68
C TYR A 591 -17.93 17.57 -37.35
N TYR A 592 -17.26 18.73 -37.41
CA TYR A 592 -16.87 19.51 -36.22
C TYR A 592 -18.03 20.29 -35.59
N HIS A 593 -19.06 20.64 -36.36
CA HIS A 593 -20.22 21.40 -35.85
C HIS A 593 -21.05 20.61 -34.82
N ARG A 594 -21.02 19.27 -34.85
CA ARG A 594 -21.70 18.41 -33.85
C ARG A 594 -20.86 18.13 -32.59
N ALA A 595 -19.54 18.19 -32.68
CA ALA A 595 -18.65 17.91 -31.55
C ALA A 595 -18.55 19.10 -30.56
N LEU A 596 -18.57 20.33 -31.07
CA LEU A 596 -18.49 21.55 -30.24
C LEU A 596 -19.77 21.84 -29.43
N GLN A 597 -20.95 21.38 -29.87
CA GLN A 597 -22.19 21.53 -29.09
C GLN A 597 -22.20 20.72 -27.78
N LYS A 598 -21.26 19.79 -27.58
CA LYS A 598 -21.09 19.09 -26.29
C LYS A 598 -20.04 19.72 -25.37
N SER A 599 -19.29 20.73 -25.82
CA SER A 599 -18.20 21.33 -25.03
C SER A 599 -18.42 22.79 -24.61
N ASP A 600 -19.53 23.43 -24.97
CA ASP A 600 -19.90 24.75 -24.45
C ASP A 600 -20.46 24.67 -23.02
N HIS A 601 -19.60 24.24 -22.09
CA HIS A 601 -19.60 24.68 -20.69
C HIS A 601 -18.14 24.76 -20.21
N LYS A 602 -17.61 25.99 -20.27
CA LYS A 602 -16.33 26.53 -19.77
C LYS A 602 -15.15 26.59 -20.73
#